data_AF-A0A8S9IFU2-F1
#
_entry.id   AF-A0A8S9IFU2-F1
#
_cell.length_a   1.000
_cell.length_b   1.000
_cell.length_c   1.000
_cell.angle_alpha   90.00
_cell.angle_beta   90.00
_cell.angle_gamma   90.00
#
_symmetry.space_group_name_H-M   'P 1'
#
loop_
_entity.id
_entity.type
_entity.pdbx_description
1 polymer ?
#
loop_
_entity_poly.entity_id
_entity_poly.type
_entity_poly.pdbx_seq_one_letter_code
_entity_poly.pdbx_strand_id
1 'polypeptide(L)'
;MEITSENSMSLLFCFISSCFLVFITARFRRGSRLTVTLPPGPPRLPFIGNIHQVGKNPHRSFADLSKTYGPVMSLNLGSLKSVVITSPEAAREVLRTHDQILSARKSTDSIRSVGHHEVSVIWLPASSARWRYN
;
A
#
# COMPACT_ATOMS: atom_id res chain seq x y z
N MET A 1 48.13 6.92 -12.09
CA MET A 1 47.31 5.83 -11.50
C MET A 1 46.77 6.17 -10.11
N GLU A 2 47.38 7.11 -9.38
CA GLU A 2 46.90 7.54 -8.04
C GLU A 2 45.61 8.39 -8.09
N ILE A 3 45.46 9.25 -9.11
CA ILE A 3 44.27 10.12 -9.26
C ILE A 3 42.98 9.31 -9.45
N THR A 4 43.05 8.14 -10.10
CA THR A 4 41.90 7.26 -10.29
C THR A 4 41.49 6.53 -9.01
N SER A 5 42.44 6.26 -8.09
CA SER A 5 42.12 5.63 -6.80
C SER A 5 41.48 6.61 -5.82
N GLU A 6 41.90 7.87 -5.79
CA GLU A 6 41.31 8.90 -4.89
C GLU A 6 39.84 9.18 -5.23
N ASN A 7 39.53 9.31 -6.52
CA ASN A 7 38.14 9.50 -6.99
C ASN A 7 37.26 8.29 -6.64
N SER A 8 37.79 7.07 -6.74
CA SER A 8 37.07 5.84 -6.38
C SER A 8 36.71 5.79 -4.89
N MET A 9 37.65 6.16 -4.01
CA MET A 9 37.43 6.18 -2.56
C MET A 9 36.43 7.26 -2.14
N SER A 10 36.48 8.43 -2.79
CA SER A 10 35.50 9.51 -2.58
C SER A 10 34.07 9.08 -2.95
N LEU A 11 33.90 8.42 -4.11
CA LEU A 11 32.60 7.89 -4.53
C LEU A 11 32.04 6.84 -3.55
N LEU A 12 32.90 5.96 -3.03
CA LEU A 12 32.50 4.98 -2.01
C LEU A 12 32.01 5.65 -0.73
N PHE A 13 32.71 6.68 -0.26
CA PHE A 13 32.32 7.43 0.94
C PHE A 13 30.98 8.15 0.74
N CYS A 14 30.76 8.79 -0.42
CA CYS A 14 29.48 9.39 -0.78
C CYS A 14 28.34 8.36 -0.79
N PHE A 15 28.58 7.16 -1.34
CA PHE A 15 27.59 6.09 -1.37
C PHE A 15 27.21 5.62 0.04
N ILE A 16 28.20 5.37 0.89
CA ILE A 16 27.99 4.94 2.29
C ILE A 16 27.24 6.02 3.08
N SER A 17 27.65 7.28 2.97
CA SER A 17 27.00 8.41 3.64
C SER A 17 25.54 8.57 3.19
N SER A 18 25.27 8.45 1.90
CA SER A 18 23.91 8.48 1.36
C SER A 18 23.06 7.31 1.90
N CYS A 19 23.59 6.09 1.93
CA CYS A 19 22.91 4.93 2.51
C CYS A 19 22.60 5.14 4.01
N PHE A 20 23.55 5.71 4.76
CA PHE A 20 23.38 6.00 6.17
C PHE A 20 22.28 7.05 6.41
N LEU A 21 22.27 8.15 5.65
CA LEU A 21 21.21 9.17 5.72
C LEU A 21 19.83 8.60 5.38
N VAL A 22 19.74 7.74 4.35
CA VAL A 22 18.49 7.03 4.01
C VAL A 22 18.04 6.12 5.14
N PHE A 23 18.97 5.39 5.78
CA PHE A 23 18.66 4.52 6.90
C PHE A 23 18.15 5.30 8.12
N ILE A 24 18.82 6.41 8.46
CA ILE A 24 18.44 7.28 9.57
C ILE A 24 17.08 7.92 9.32
N THR A 25 16.85 8.50 8.14
CA THR A 25 15.55 9.09 7.80
C THR A 25 14.43 8.05 7.76
N ALA A 26 14.70 6.83 7.29
CA ALA A 26 13.74 5.72 7.33
C ALA A 26 13.41 5.29 8.78
N ARG A 27 14.40 5.31 9.69
CA ARG A 27 14.20 5.05 11.13
C ARG A 27 13.38 6.15 11.79
N PHE A 28 13.69 7.42 11.54
CA PHE A 28 12.95 8.55 12.12
C PHE A 28 11.50 8.62 11.63
N ARG A 29 11.22 8.22 10.39
CA ARG A 29 9.85 8.08 9.85
C ARG A 29 9.04 6.94 10.51
N ARG A 30 9.64 6.11 11.36
CA ARG A 30 8.89 5.13 12.18
C ARG A 30 8.30 5.74 13.47
N GLY A 31 8.55 7.03 13.74
CA GLY A 31 8.06 7.72 14.94
C GLY A 31 6.53 7.82 15.02
N SER A 32 6.01 7.43 16.19
CA SER A 32 4.66 7.61 16.76
C SER A 32 3.48 7.64 15.76
N ARG A 33 2.95 6.47 15.40
CA ARG A 33 1.54 6.40 15.01
C ARG A 33 0.72 6.36 16.28
N LEU A 34 -0.19 7.33 16.42
CA LEU A 34 -1.35 7.27 17.30
C LEU A 34 -1.93 5.85 17.32
N THR A 35 -2.27 5.37 18.52
CA THR A 35 -2.76 4.03 18.85
C THR A 35 -4.15 3.79 18.27
N VAL A 36 -4.28 3.84 16.94
CA VAL A 36 -5.37 3.17 16.24
C VAL A 36 -4.84 1.77 15.97
N THR A 37 -5.43 0.80 16.66
CA THR A 37 -5.11 -0.62 16.51
C THR A 37 -5.51 -1.03 15.10
N LEU A 38 -4.56 -0.98 14.17
CA LEU A 38 -4.73 -1.53 12.84
C LEU A 38 -4.78 -3.05 12.93
N PRO A 39 -5.48 -3.72 11.99
CA PRO A 39 -5.36 -5.16 11.83
C PRO A 39 -3.89 -5.58 11.70
N PRO A 40 -3.53 -6.79 12.16
CA PRO A 40 -2.17 -7.32 12.03
C PRO A 40 -1.69 -7.32 10.59
N GLY A 41 -0.38 -7.41 10.35
CA GLY A 41 0.14 -7.46 8.99
C GLY A 41 1.65 -7.68 8.90
N PRO A 42 2.15 -8.07 7.73
CA PRO A 42 3.56 -8.33 7.53
C PRO A 42 4.44 -7.09 7.74
N PRO A 43 5.70 -7.29 8.16
CA PRO A 43 6.66 -6.21 8.30
C PRO A 43 6.87 -5.52 6.95
N ARG A 44 6.96 -4.20 6.98
CA ARG A 44 6.99 -3.35 5.78
C ARG A 44 8.34 -2.67 5.61
N LEU A 45 8.83 -2.61 4.38
CA LEU A 45 10.05 -1.88 4.05
C LEU A 45 9.78 -0.37 3.95
N PRO A 46 10.80 0.48 4.20
CA PRO A 46 10.70 1.91 3.93
C PRO A 46 10.33 2.17 2.47
N PHE A 47 9.52 3.22 2.22
CA PHE A 47 9.07 3.70 0.90
C PHE A 47 8.15 2.75 0.12
N ILE A 48 8.59 1.52 -0.19
CA ILE A 48 7.82 0.55 -0.99
C ILE A 48 6.78 -0.23 -0.18
N GLY A 49 6.91 -0.29 1.14
CA GLY A 49 6.01 -1.04 2.01
C GLY A 49 6.11 -2.55 1.79
N ASN A 50 4.97 -3.19 1.54
CA ASN A 50 4.77 -4.63 1.34
C ASN A 50 4.72 -5.02 -0.16
N ILE A 51 4.99 -4.11 -1.11
CA ILE A 51 4.99 -4.45 -2.55
C ILE A 51 5.90 -5.65 -2.85
N HIS A 52 7.07 -5.70 -2.21
CA HIS A 52 8.04 -6.80 -2.36
C HIS A 52 7.51 -8.18 -1.93
N GLN A 53 6.44 -8.24 -1.13
CA GLN A 53 5.81 -9.49 -0.68
C GLN A 53 4.65 -9.91 -1.60
N VAL A 54 4.27 -9.06 -2.55
CA VAL A 54 3.18 -9.29 -3.49
C VAL A 54 3.79 -9.62 -4.85
N GLY A 55 3.74 -10.90 -5.22
CA GLY A 55 4.29 -11.38 -6.48
C GLY A 55 3.43 -11.02 -7.69
N LYS A 56 3.75 -11.61 -8.85
CA LYS A 56 2.99 -11.44 -10.11
C LYS A 56 1.49 -11.77 -9.96
N ASN A 57 1.15 -12.66 -9.02
CA ASN A 57 -0.21 -13.08 -8.71
C ASN A 57 -0.63 -12.53 -7.34
N PRO A 58 -1.10 -11.27 -7.24
CA PRO A 58 -1.33 -10.60 -5.97
C PRO A 58 -2.36 -11.33 -5.10
N HIS A 59 -3.43 -11.85 -5.72
CA HIS A 59 -4.48 -12.60 -5.01
C HIS A 59 -3.94 -13.87 -4.32
N ARG A 60 -2.98 -14.58 -4.92
CA ARG A 60 -2.33 -15.75 -4.28
C ARG A 60 -1.43 -15.31 -3.14
N SER A 61 -0.60 -14.28 -3.36
CA SER A 61 0.24 -13.73 -2.30
C SER A 61 -0.57 -13.27 -1.09
N PHE A 62 -1.74 -12.66 -1.31
CA PHE A 62 -2.65 -12.28 -0.23
C PHE A 62 -3.23 -13.49 0.52
N ALA A 63 -3.64 -14.54 -0.19
CA ALA A 63 -4.12 -15.77 0.43
C ALA A 63 -3.03 -16.50 1.21
N ASP A 64 -1.76 -16.43 0.77
CA ASP A 64 -0.64 -17.02 1.50
C ASP A 64 -0.28 -16.21 2.74
N LEU A 65 -0.28 -14.87 2.64
CA LEU A 65 -0.05 -13.99 3.79
C LEU A 65 -1.15 -14.13 4.85
N SER A 66 -2.41 -14.34 4.46
CA SER A 66 -3.51 -14.48 5.43
C SER A 66 -3.40 -15.73 6.30
N LYS A 67 -2.71 -16.78 5.85
CA LYS A 67 -2.41 -17.97 6.66
C LYS A 67 -1.58 -17.62 7.90
N THR A 68 -0.76 -16.58 7.84
CA THR A 68 0.12 -16.15 8.94
C THR A 68 -0.47 -14.97 9.72
N TYR A 69 -1.05 -13.99 9.02
CA TYR A 69 -1.52 -12.74 9.64
C TYR A 69 -3.02 -12.70 9.93
N GLY A 70 -3.75 -13.74 9.51
CA GLY A 70 -5.18 -13.86 9.73
C GLY A 70 -6.04 -13.27 8.61
N PRO A 71 -7.37 -13.41 8.74
CA PRO A 71 -8.31 -13.13 7.66
C PRO A 71 -8.51 -11.65 7.36
N VAL A 72 -8.16 -10.77 8.29
CA VAL A 72 -8.19 -9.31 8.16
C VAL A 72 -6.80 -8.79 8.48
N MET A 73 -6.10 -8.30 7.46
CA MET A 73 -4.71 -7.88 7.60
C MET A 73 -4.41 -6.55 6.91
N SER A 74 -3.45 -5.80 7.44
CA SER A 74 -3.01 -4.52 6.90
C SER A 74 -1.79 -4.66 5.99
N LEU A 75 -1.84 -4.06 4.80
CA LEU A 75 -0.73 -3.97 3.85
C LEU A 75 -0.49 -2.53 3.40
N ASN A 76 0.77 -2.22 3.11
CA ASN A 76 1.22 -0.96 2.54
C ASN A 76 1.74 -1.20 1.11
N LEU A 77 0.97 -0.91 0.08
CA LEU A 77 1.41 -0.99 -1.30
C LEU A 77 2.00 0.38 -1.71
N GLY A 78 3.27 0.61 -1.34
CA GLY A 78 3.89 1.93 -1.44
C GLY A 78 3.21 2.93 -0.52
N SER A 79 2.67 4.02 -1.09
CA SER A 79 1.89 5.03 -0.37
C SER A 79 0.44 4.59 -0.09
N LEU A 80 -0.04 3.52 -0.74
CA LEU A 80 -1.40 3.00 -0.56
C LEU A 80 -1.47 2.11 0.68
N LYS A 81 -2.14 2.58 1.74
CA LYS A 81 -2.53 1.73 2.88
C LYS A 81 -3.80 0.96 2.51
N SER A 82 -3.77 -0.35 2.65
CA SER A 82 -4.87 -1.26 2.30
C SER A 82 -5.14 -2.23 3.43
N VAL A 83 -6.40 -2.62 3.59
CA VAL A 83 -6.80 -3.77 4.42
C VAL A 83 -7.24 -4.87 3.47
N VAL A 84 -6.70 -6.06 3.65
CA VAL A 84 -7.03 -7.24 2.86
C VAL A 84 -7.92 -8.15 3.67
N ILE A 85 -8.99 -8.62 3.04
CA ILE A 85 -10.00 -9.50 3.62
C ILE A 85 -9.98 -10.82 2.87
N THR A 86 -9.89 -11.93 3.59
CA THR A 86 -9.77 -13.27 3.00
C THR A 86 -10.75 -14.29 3.58
N SER A 87 -11.67 -13.89 4.47
CA SER A 87 -12.74 -14.78 4.96
C SER A 87 -14.15 -14.31 4.55
N PRO A 88 -15.11 -15.24 4.37
CA PRO A 88 -16.49 -14.91 4.07
C PRO A 88 -17.17 -14.04 5.13
N GLU A 89 -16.87 -14.27 6.40
CA GLU A 89 -17.48 -13.56 7.53
C GLU A 89 -17.05 -12.10 7.55
N ALA A 90 -15.74 -11.84 7.38
CA ALA A 90 -15.21 -10.49 7.29
C ALA A 90 -15.65 -9.78 6.00
N ALA A 91 -15.78 -10.52 4.89
CA ALA A 91 -16.32 -9.97 3.64
C ALA A 91 -17.79 -9.55 3.81
N ARG A 92 -18.61 -10.38 4.47
CA ARG A 92 -20.00 -10.03 4.80
C ARG A 92 -20.07 -8.78 5.66
N GLU A 93 -19.17 -8.66 6.63
CA GLU A 93 -19.14 -7.49 7.51
C GLU A 93 -18.85 -6.19 6.76
N VAL A 94 -17.94 -6.24 5.79
CA VAL A 94 -17.55 -5.06 4.99
C VAL A 94 -18.54 -4.76 3.87
N LEU A 95 -19.02 -5.78 3.17
CA LEU A 95 -19.83 -5.62 1.97
C LEU A 95 -21.34 -5.58 2.24
N ARG A 96 -21.78 -5.90 3.46
CA ARG A 96 -23.20 -5.89 3.83
C ARG A 96 -23.47 -5.11 5.12
N THR A 97 -22.74 -5.38 6.19
CA THR A 97 -23.00 -4.69 7.48
C THR A 97 -22.56 -3.22 7.43
N HIS A 98 -21.41 -2.95 6.81
CA HIS A 98 -20.80 -1.62 6.73
C HIS A 98 -20.67 -1.10 5.29
N ASP A 99 -21.52 -1.61 4.39
CA ASP A 99 -21.45 -1.34 2.95
C ASP A 99 -21.55 0.17 2.64
N GLN A 100 -22.44 0.89 3.32
CA GLN A 100 -22.66 2.31 3.08
C GLN A 100 -21.38 3.14 3.33
N ILE A 101 -20.66 2.84 4.42
CA ILE A 101 -19.45 3.58 4.82
C ILE A 101 -18.23 3.13 4.00
N LEU A 102 -18.17 1.86 3.62
CA LEU A 102 -17.04 1.25 2.90
C LEU A 102 -17.26 1.15 1.39
N SER A 103 -18.32 1.76 0.86
CA SER A 103 -18.64 1.80 -0.58
C SER A 103 -17.75 2.72 -1.41
N ALA A 104 -16.87 3.50 -0.77
CA ALA A 104 -15.97 4.42 -1.43
C ALA A 104 -14.99 3.68 -2.35
N ARG A 105 -14.72 4.25 -3.54
CA ARG A 105 -13.85 3.65 -4.55
C ARG A 105 -12.65 4.54 -4.83
N LYS A 106 -11.46 3.93 -4.93
CA LYS A 106 -10.25 4.62 -5.34
C LYS A 106 -9.95 4.30 -6.81
N SER A 107 -10.20 5.25 -7.70
CA SER A 107 -9.81 5.13 -9.11
C SER A 107 -8.30 5.12 -9.26
N THR A 108 -7.77 4.23 -10.10
CA THR A 108 -6.36 4.27 -10.50
C THR A 108 -6.12 5.42 -11.47
N ASP A 109 -4.87 5.87 -11.57
CA ASP A 109 -4.50 6.96 -12.49
C ASP A 109 -4.76 6.59 -13.95
N SER A 110 -4.66 5.31 -14.31
CA SER A 110 -5.01 4.80 -15.64
C SER A 110 -6.50 4.96 -16.00
N ILE A 111 -7.40 4.93 -15.03
CA ILE A 111 -8.84 5.16 -15.25
C ILE A 111 -9.13 6.65 -15.28
N ARG A 112 -8.38 7.44 -14.48
CA ARG A 112 -8.52 8.90 -14.45
C ARG A 112 -8.01 9.55 -15.72
N SER A 113 -6.94 9.03 -16.33
CA SER A 113 -6.34 9.58 -17.54
C SER A 113 -7.29 9.61 -18.74
N VAL A 114 -8.27 8.71 -18.78
CA VAL A 114 -9.30 8.65 -19.83
C VAL A 114 -10.66 9.20 -19.38
N GLY A 115 -10.73 9.87 -18.22
CA GLY A 115 -11.96 10.46 -17.69
C GLY A 115 -13.02 9.44 -17.23
N HIS A 116 -12.78 8.13 -17.39
CA HIS A 116 -13.81 7.10 -17.17
C HIS A 116 -14.30 7.01 -15.72
N HIS A 117 -13.49 7.47 -14.76
CA HIS A 117 -13.90 7.57 -13.34
C HIS A 117 -15.08 8.51 -13.11
N GLU A 118 -15.34 9.44 -14.02
CA GLU A 118 -16.42 10.41 -13.93
C GLU A 118 -17.72 9.95 -14.57
N VAL A 119 -17.77 8.80 -15.24
CA VAL A 119 -19.00 8.35 -15.93
C VAL A 119 -19.36 6.91 -15.64
N SER A 120 -18.36 6.09 -15.32
CA SER A 120 -18.55 4.66 -15.11
C SER A 120 -19.29 4.35 -13.81
N VAL A 121 -20.35 3.55 -13.88
CA VAL A 121 -21.06 2.99 -12.71
C VAL A 121 -20.09 2.25 -11.76
N ILE A 122 -18.99 1.72 -12.27
CA ILE A 122 -17.97 1.02 -11.47
C ILE A 122 -17.11 2.01 -10.65
N TRP A 123 -16.99 3.28 -11.03
CA TRP A 123 -16.05 4.22 -10.39
C TRP A 123 -16.73 5.42 -9.75
N LEU A 124 -17.97 5.71 -10.13
CA LEU A 124 -18.75 6.78 -9.52
C LEU A 124 -18.91 6.56 -8.00
N PRO A 125 -18.84 7.63 -7.19
CA PRO A 125 -19.12 7.53 -5.76
C PRO A 125 -20.54 7.01 -5.52
N ALA A 126 -20.70 6.08 -4.57
CA ALA A 126 -22.01 5.53 -4.20
C ALA A 126 -22.97 6.60 -3.61
N SER A 127 -22.43 7.72 -3.11
CA SER A 127 -23.19 8.89 -2.68
C SER A 127 -23.74 9.72 -3.84
N SER A 128 -23.24 9.55 -5.06
CA SER A 128 -23.69 10.33 -6.22
C SER A 128 -25.06 9.84 -6.73
N ALA A 129 -25.95 10.78 -7.06
CA ALA A 129 -27.25 10.45 -7.65
C ALA A 129 -27.10 9.64 -8.95
N ARG A 130 -26.11 10.00 -9.77
CA ARG A 130 -25.83 9.33 -11.03
C ARG A 130 -25.41 7.87 -10.88
N TRP A 131 -24.84 7.46 -9.74
CA TRP A 131 -24.59 6.04 -9.49
C TRP A 131 -25.86 5.27 -9.18
N ARG A 132 -26.83 5.90 -8.49
CA ARG A 132 -28.09 5.26 -8.05
C ARG A 132 -29.14 5.16 -9.15
N TYR A 133 -29.12 6.08 -10.12
CA TYR A 133 -30.16 6.21 -11.15
C TYR A 133 -29.63 5.99 -12.58
N ASN A 134 -28.44 5.40 -12.73
CA ASN A 134 -27.93 4.92 -14.03
C ASN A 134 -28.54 3.58 -14.40
#